data_AF-A0A7N0VGW3-F1
#
_entry.id   AF-A0A7N0VGW3-F1
#
_cell.length_a   1.000
_cell.length_b   1.000
_cell.length_c   1.000
_cell.angle_alpha   90.00
_cell.angle_beta   90.00
_cell.angle_gamma   90.00
#
_symmetry.space_group_name_H-M   'P 1'
#
loop_
_entity.id
_entity.type
_entity.pdbx_description
1 polymer ?
#
loop_
_entity_poly.entity_id
_entity_poly.type
_entity_poly.pdbx_seq_one_letter_code
_entity_poly.pdbx_strand_id
1 'polypeptide(L)'
;MQVKATEKKPCSIVMKLKRWERKDCKPNSLPVLQKMHVKIGDSVKVIAGRDKGKIGEITKIFKHNSTVVVTDINLKTKHMKSREEGEPGQIVKMEAPIHSSNVMLYSKEQNVASRVGHKILEDGSRVRYLIKTGEIIDSAENWKKVIKEKQKPELAAAASS
;
A
#
# COMPACT_ATOMS: atom_id res chain seq x y z
N MET A 1 42.89 18.48 -17.20
CA MET A 1 42.10 18.44 -15.95
C MET A 1 40.62 18.51 -16.31
N GLN A 2 39.91 17.38 -16.31
CA GLN A 2 38.47 17.35 -16.60
C GLN A 2 37.70 17.59 -15.31
N VAL A 3 36.98 18.71 -15.27
CA VAL A 3 36.15 19.12 -14.14
C VAL A 3 34.89 18.25 -14.20
N LYS A 4 34.78 17.25 -13.31
CA LYS A 4 33.56 16.45 -13.15
C LYS A 4 32.42 17.40 -12.80
N ALA A 5 31.47 17.55 -13.72
CA ALA A 5 30.23 18.24 -13.46
C ALA A 5 29.57 17.58 -12.25
N THR A 6 29.41 18.35 -11.17
CA THR A 6 28.66 17.89 -10.01
C THR A 6 27.21 17.75 -10.45
N GLU A 7 26.73 16.50 -10.55
CA GLU A 7 25.34 16.18 -10.83
C GLU A 7 24.47 16.88 -9.79
N LYS A 8 23.95 18.06 -10.15
CA LYS A 8 22.90 18.74 -9.39
C LYS A 8 21.68 17.83 -9.45
N LYS A 9 21.51 17.00 -8.41
CA LYS A 9 20.30 16.22 -8.19
C LYS A 9 19.10 17.15 -8.44
N PRO A 10 18.26 16.89 -9.45
CA PRO A 10 17.15 17.77 -9.74
C PRO A 10 16.27 17.84 -8.50
N CYS A 11 15.94 19.06 -8.06
CA CYS A 11 14.97 19.29 -7.00
C CYS A 11 13.66 18.62 -7.42
N SER A 12 13.46 17.38 -6.97
CA SER A 12 12.14 16.79 -6.99
C SER A 12 11.26 17.76 -6.21
N ILE A 13 10.24 18.30 -6.87
CA ILE A 13 9.12 18.93 -6.17
C ILE A 13 8.42 17.77 -5.45
N VAL A 14 9.05 17.33 -4.35
CA VAL A 14 8.38 16.60 -3.30
C VAL A 14 7.39 17.61 -2.79
N MET A 15 6.09 17.33 -2.98
CA MET A 15 5.05 18.14 -2.37
C MET A 15 5.42 18.31 -0.89
N LYS A 16 5.87 19.52 -0.54
CA LYS A 16 6.38 19.81 0.79
C LYS A 16 5.14 19.84 1.66
N LEU A 17 4.94 18.79 2.48
CA LEU A 17 3.84 18.74 3.44
C LEU A 17 3.78 20.07 4.18
N LYS A 18 2.58 20.61 4.36
CA LYS A 18 2.41 21.82 5.17
C LYS A 18 2.99 21.55 6.54
N ARG A 19 3.56 22.57 7.19
CA ARG A 19 4.29 22.40 8.45
C ARG A 19 3.47 21.67 9.51
N TRP A 20 2.16 21.92 9.55
CA TRP A 20 1.19 21.31 10.47
C TRP A 20 0.60 19.96 10.01
N GLU A 21 0.84 19.54 8.77
CA GLU A 21 0.43 18.23 8.22
C GLU A 21 1.56 17.19 8.31
N ARG A 22 2.63 17.52 9.05
CA ARG A 22 3.72 16.58 9.32
C ARG A 22 3.25 15.49 10.27
N LYS A 23 3.98 14.36 10.28
CA LYS A 23 3.67 13.24 11.17
C LYS A 23 3.79 13.68 12.62
N ASP A 24 2.80 13.32 13.42
CA ASP A 24 2.88 13.47 14.87
C ASP A 24 3.98 12.58 15.43
N CYS A 25 4.78 13.13 16.34
CA CYS A 25 5.90 12.42 16.96
C CYS A 25 5.67 12.28 18.46
N LYS A 26 6.12 11.15 19.00
CA LYS A 26 6.23 10.86 20.42
C LYS A 26 7.40 11.64 21.04
N PRO A 27 7.50 11.72 22.39
CA PRO A 27 8.63 12.37 23.06
C PRO A 27 10.00 11.80 22.66
N ASN A 28 10.07 10.52 22.31
CA ASN A 28 11.29 9.85 21.83
C ASN A 28 11.55 10.04 20.31
N SER A 29 10.95 11.04 19.68
CA SER A 29 11.03 11.37 18.25
C SER A 29 10.41 10.37 17.25
N LEU A 30 9.91 9.21 17.70
CA LEU A 30 9.26 8.24 16.82
C LEU A 30 7.88 8.72 16.38
N PRO A 31 7.45 8.42 15.14
CA PRO A 31 6.10 8.78 14.69
C PRO A 31 5.03 8.01 15.47
N VAL A 32 3.89 8.65 15.71
CA VAL A 32 2.69 8.00 16.20
C VAL A 32 2.11 7.13 15.08
N LEU A 33 1.90 5.85 15.37
CA LEU A 33 1.36 4.88 14.41
C LEU A 33 -0.04 4.46 14.83
N GLN A 34 -0.97 4.46 13.86
CA GLN A 34 -2.34 4.03 14.07
C GLN A 34 -2.46 2.52 13.92
N LYS A 35 -3.33 1.91 14.71
CA LYS A 35 -3.68 0.49 14.60
C LYS A 35 -4.71 0.32 13.48
N MET A 36 -4.48 -0.63 12.58
CA MET A 36 -5.31 -0.85 11.40
C MET A 36 -5.84 -2.30 11.37
N HIS A 37 -6.99 -2.52 10.75
CA HIS A 37 -7.63 -3.83 10.63
C HIS A 37 -7.17 -4.66 9.42
N VAL A 38 -6.40 -4.04 8.50
CA VAL A 38 -5.95 -4.64 7.23
C VAL A 38 -4.43 -4.88 7.20
N LYS A 39 -4.01 -5.85 6.40
CA LYS A 39 -2.62 -6.23 6.13
C LYS A 39 -2.32 -6.18 4.61
N ILE A 40 -1.03 -6.22 4.27
CA ILE A 40 -0.57 -6.27 2.87
C ILE A 40 -0.97 -7.63 2.29
N GLY A 41 -1.46 -7.64 1.05
CA GLY A 41 -1.98 -8.84 0.38
C GLY A 41 -3.42 -9.20 0.76
N ASP A 42 -4.08 -8.47 1.65
CA ASP A 42 -5.51 -8.66 1.91
C ASP A 42 -6.33 -8.21 0.67
N SER A 43 -7.34 -9.01 0.30
CA SER A 43 -8.35 -8.62 -0.70
C SER A 43 -9.43 -7.78 -0.05
N VAL A 44 -9.69 -6.61 -0.63
CA VAL A 44 -10.62 -5.63 -0.06
C VAL A 44 -11.60 -5.08 -1.08
N LYS A 45 -12.80 -4.73 -0.59
CA LYS A 45 -13.82 -4.00 -1.32
C LYS A 45 -13.92 -2.57 -0.82
N VAL A 46 -14.00 -1.62 -1.73
CA VAL A 46 -14.19 -0.20 -1.39
C VAL A 46 -15.65 0.06 -1.01
N ILE A 47 -15.87 0.59 0.20
CA ILE A 47 -17.20 0.88 0.76
C ILE A 47 -17.69 2.27 0.31
N ALA A 48 -16.78 3.24 0.31
CA ALA A 48 -17.10 4.65 0.11
C ALA A 48 -16.03 5.37 -0.72
N GLY A 49 -16.42 6.43 -1.42
CA GLY A 49 -15.57 7.20 -2.32
C GLY A 49 -15.90 7.00 -3.79
N ARG A 50 -15.04 7.52 -4.67
CA ARG A 50 -15.24 7.50 -6.14
C ARG A 50 -15.25 6.09 -6.71
N ASP A 51 -14.42 5.22 -6.16
CA ASP A 51 -14.26 3.83 -6.60
C ASP A 51 -15.11 2.83 -5.79
N LYS A 52 -16.26 3.27 -5.27
CA LYS A 52 -17.16 2.43 -4.46
C LYS A 52 -17.54 1.16 -5.21
N GLY A 53 -17.46 0.02 -4.51
CA GLY A 53 -17.86 -1.29 -5.02
C GLY A 53 -16.74 -2.07 -5.72
N LYS A 54 -15.67 -1.41 -6.16
CA LYS A 54 -14.50 -2.09 -6.74
C LYS A 54 -13.78 -2.94 -5.68
N ILE A 55 -13.20 -4.04 -6.16
CA ILE A 55 -12.44 -5.00 -5.36
C ILE A 55 -10.99 -4.94 -5.85
N GLY A 56 -10.05 -5.03 -4.92
CA GLY A 56 -8.62 -5.07 -5.25
C GLY A 56 -7.78 -5.59 -4.08
N GLU A 57 -6.47 -5.72 -4.32
CA GLU A 57 -5.53 -6.22 -3.32
C GLU A 57 -4.66 -5.09 -2.78
N ILE A 58 -4.32 -5.15 -1.50
CA ILE A 58 -3.51 -4.10 -0.86
C ILE A 58 -2.03 -4.30 -1.17
N THR A 59 -1.43 -3.33 -1.88
CA THR A 59 0.01 -3.32 -2.19
C THR A 59 0.83 -2.68 -1.08
N LYS A 60 0.39 -1.52 -0.56
CA LYS A 60 1.15 -0.72 0.42
C LYS A 60 0.25 -0.17 1.51
N ILE A 61 0.81 -0.03 2.72
CA ILE A 61 0.10 0.50 3.89
C ILE A 61 0.91 1.62 4.54
N PHE A 62 0.26 2.74 4.83
CA PHE A 62 0.83 3.89 5.53
C PHE A 62 0.16 4.07 6.90
N LYS A 63 0.76 3.51 7.94
CA LYS A 63 0.21 3.48 9.31
C LYS A 63 0.12 4.84 10.02
N HIS A 64 0.89 5.83 9.59
CA HIS A 64 0.87 7.17 10.21
C HIS A 64 -0.40 7.95 9.83
N ASN A 65 -0.91 7.76 8.61
CA ASN A 65 -2.12 8.42 8.11
C ASN A 65 -3.33 7.47 8.02
N SER A 66 -3.19 6.22 8.45
CA SER A 66 -4.24 5.20 8.30
C SER A 66 -4.72 4.99 6.86
N THR A 67 -3.82 5.13 5.86
CA THR A 67 -4.15 4.98 4.44
C THR A 67 -3.52 3.75 3.80
N VAL A 68 -4.17 3.20 2.78
CA VAL A 68 -3.75 2.01 2.03
C VAL A 68 -3.73 2.29 0.53
N VAL A 69 -2.85 1.62 -0.21
CA VAL A 69 -2.81 1.63 -1.67
C VAL A 69 -3.34 0.29 -2.15
N VAL A 70 -4.31 0.33 -3.05
CA VAL A 70 -4.99 -0.85 -3.61
C VAL A 70 -4.77 -0.87 -5.11
N THR A 71 -4.50 -2.05 -5.68
CA THR A 71 -4.23 -2.24 -7.11
C THR A 71 -5.41 -1.76 -7.96
N ASP A 72 -5.13 -0.99 -9.03
CA ASP A 72 -6.12 -0.48 -10.00
C ASP A 72 -7.27 0.39 -9.44
N ILE A 73 -7.13 0.89 -8.20
CA ILE A 73 -8.12 1.75 -7.54
C ILE A 73 -7.49 3.12 -7.29
N ASN A 74 -8.30 4.19 -7.43
CA ASN A 74 -7.90 5.58 -7.20
C ASN A 74 -6.68 5.99 -8.04
N LEU A 75 -6.73 5.66 -9.33
CA LEU A 75 -5.72 6.01 -10.31
C LEU A 75 -5.66 7.53 -10.52
N LYS A 76 -4.45 8.08 -10.49
CA LYS A 76 -4.19 9.48 -10.79
C LYS A 76 -3.15 9.58 -11.90
N THR A 77 -3.43 10.45 -12.86
CA THR A 77 -2.49 10.78 -13.93
C THR A 77 -1.41 11.70 -13.38
N LYS A 78 -0.16 11.26 -13.44
CA LYS A 78 1.02 12.03 -13.07
C LYS A 78 1.88 12.26 -14.30
N HIS A 79 2.13 13.53 -14.59
CA HIS A 79 3.10 13.96 -15.59
C HIS A 79 4.50 13.86 -14.98
N MET A 80 5.33 12.97 -15.51
CA MET A 80 6.72 12.81 -15.09
C MET A 80 7.63 13.51 -16.10
N LYS A 81 8.38 14.49 -15.59
CA LYS A 81 9.46 15.12 -16.35
C LYS A 81 10.60 14.13 -16.52
N SER A 82 11.22 14.15 -17.69
CA SER A 82 12.45 13.40 -17.95
C SER A 82 13.55 13.80 -16.96
N ARG A 83 14.38 12.83 -16.60
CA ARG A 83 15.53 13.02 -15.70
C ARG A 83 16.85 13.10 -16.45
N GLU A 84 16.93 12.48 -17.62
CA GLU A 84 18.14 12.36 -18.43
C GLU A 84 17.96 13.07 -19.78
N GLU A 85 19.07 13.65 -20.27
CA GLU A 85 19.07 14.31 -21.58
C GLU A 85 18.88 13.26 -22.68
N GLY A 86 17.73 13.31 -23.37
CA GLY A 86 17.40 12.39 -24.48
C GLY A 86 16.12 11.58 -24.29
N GLU A 87 15.61 11.45 -23.06
CA GLU A 87 14.34 10.73 -22.82
C GLU A 87 13.13 11.68 -22.89
N PRO A 88 12.03 11.30 -23.58
CA PRO A 88 10.80 12.09 -23.56
C PRO A 88 10.10 11.99 -22.18
N GLY A 89 9.38 13.04 -21.80
CA GLY A 89 8.52 13.00 -20.61
C GLY A 89 7.39 11.97 -20.76
N GLN A 90 6.98 11.35 -19.64
CA GLN A 90 5.95 10.30 -19.65
C GLN A 90 4.71 10.70 -18.85
N ILE A 91 3.53 10.31 -19.36
CA ILE A 91 2.26 10.38 -18.63
C ILE A 91 2.03 9.03 -17.96
N VAL A 92 2.22 8.95 -16.64
CA VAL A 92 2.08 7.71 -15.87
C VAL A 92 0.79 7.74 -15.07
N LYS A 93 0.02 6.66 -15.10
CA LYS A 93 -1.09 6.44 -14.16
C LYS A 93 -0.54 5.72 -12.94
N MET A 94 -0.71 6.31 -11.75
CA MET A 94 -0.27 5.70 -10.50
C MET A 94 -1.45 5.57 -9.55
N GLU A 95 -1.45 4.52 -8.74
CA GLU A 95 -2.42 4.33 -7.67
C GLU A 95 -2.17 5.31 -6.53
N ALA A 96 -3.23 5.95 -6.05
CA ALA A 96 -3.16 6.86 -4.92
C ALA A 96 -3.78 6.25 -3.66
N PRO A 97 -3.28 6.61 -2.47
CA PRO A 97 -3.76 6.05 -1.21
C PRO A 97 -5.22 6.42 -0.93
N ILE A 98 -5.93 5.49 -0.29
CA ILE A 98 -7.31 5.59 0.19
C ILE A 98 -7.31 5.40 1.71
N HIS A 99 -8.20 6.06 2.43
CA HIS A 99 -8.31 5.87 3.88
C HIS A 99 -8.82 4.47 4.20
N SER A 100 -8.21 3.82 5.20
CA SER A 100 -8.51 2.43 5.57
C SER A 100 -9.94 2.20 6.05
N SER A 101 -10.61 3.20 6.61
CA SER A 101 -12.05 3.09 6.96
C SER A 101 -12.95 2.86 5.76
N ASN A 102 -12.50 3.24 4.55
CA ASN A 102 -13.30 3.13 3.33
C ASN A 102 -13.15 1.77 2.65
N VAL A 103 -12.44 0.82 3.27
CA VAL A 103 -12.25 -0.53 2.74
C VAL A 103 -12.70 -1.60 3.73
N MET A 104 -13.33 -2.65 3.20
CA MET A 104 -13.77 -3.82 3.94
C MET A 104 -13.07 -5.07 3.39
N LEU A 105 -12.77 -6.04 4.26
CA LEU A 105 -12.22 -7.32 3.82
C LEU A 105 -13.26 -8.06 2.97
N TYR A 106 -12.79 -8.66 1.89
CA TYR A 106 -13.60 -9.33 0.89
C TYR A 106 -13.24 -10.81 0.82
N SER A 107 -14.24 -11.68 0.98
CA SER A 107 -14.10 -13.11 0.66
C SER A 107 -14.26 -13.30 -0.84
N LYS A 108 -13.25 -13.91 -1.48
CA LYS A 108 -13.33 -14.34 -2.88
C LYS A 108 -14.24 -15.57 -3.05
N GLU A 109 -14.39 -16.40 -2.01
CA GLU A 109 -15.17 -17.63 -2.05
C GLU A 109 -16.66 -17.33 -2.05
N GLN A 110 -17.11 -16.51 -1.10
CA GLN A 110 -18.53 -16.18 -0.93
C GLN A 110 -18.94 -14.88 -1.62
N ASN A 111 -17.99 -14.14 -2.19
CA ASN A 111 -18.22 -12.83 -2.81
C ASN A 111 -18.85 -11.78 -1.89
N VAL A 112 -18.63 -11.93 -0.57
CA VAL A 112 -19.21 -11.08 0.46
C VAL A 112 -18.11 -10.25 1.14
N ALA A 113 -18.37 -8.95 1.27
CA ALA A 113 -17.58 -8.07 2.12
C ALA A 113 -18.09 -8.14 3.57
N SER A 114 -17.18 -8.28 4.54
CA SER A 114 -17.57 -8.36 5.95
C SER A 114 -16.57 -7.70 6.91
N ARG A 115 -17.05 -7.41 8.12
CA ARG A 115 -16.22 -6.92 9.23
C ARG A 115 -15.32 -8.05 9.75
N VAL A 116 -14.20 -7.67 10.35
CA VAL A 116 -13.23 -8.59 10.90
C VAL A 116 -13.49 -8.89 12.38
N GLY A 117 -13.40 -10.16 12.76
CA GLY A 117 -13.34 -10.65 14.13
C GLY A 117 -11.97 -11.28 14.43
N HIS A 118 -11.73 -11.62 15.70
CA HIS A 118 -10.53 -12.33 16.14
C HIS A 118 -10.90 -13.64 16.83
N LYS A 119 -10.22 -14.73 16.48
CA LYS A 119 -10.39 -16.05 17.09
C LYS A 119 -9.02 -16.60 17.50
N ILE A 120 -9.00 -17.43 18.54
CA ILE A 120 -7.83 -18.21 18.96
C ILE A 120 -8.04 -19.63 18.43
N LEU A 121 -7.06 -20.16 17.71
CA LEU A 121 -7.06 -21.54 17.21
C LEU A 121 -6.55 -22.52 18.28
N GLU A 122 -6.70 -23.80 18.04
CA GLU A 122 -6.24 -24.88 18.92
C GLU A 122 -4.72 -24.83 19.13
N ASP A 123 -3.97 -24.39 18.12
CA ASP A 123 -2.53 -24.16 18.18
C ASP A 123 -2.12 -22.98 19.10
N GLY A 124 -3.08 -22.27 19.69
CA GLY A 124 -2.87 -21.06 20.50
C GLY A 124 -2.64 -19.78 19.67
N SER A 125 -2.66 -19.88 18.33
CA SER A 125 -2.45 -18.74 17.44
C SER A 125 -3.71 -17.85 17.33
N ARG A 126 -3.53 -16.53 17.37
CA ARG A 126 -4.62 -15.55 17.22
C ARG A 126 -4.76 -15.13 15.76
N VAL A 127 -5.89 -15.47 15.14
CA VAL A 127 -6.18 -15.21 13.73
C VAL A 127 -7.34 -14.23 13.55
N ARG A 128 -7.36 -13.56 12.39
CA ARG A 128 -8.52 -12.78 11.91
C ARG A 128 -9.49 -13.67 11.13
N TYR A 129 -10.78 -13.48 11.35
CA TYR A 129 -11.84 -14.14 10.59
C TYR A 129 -12.91 -13.14 10.12
N LEU A 130 -13.65 -13.50 9.08
CA LEU A 130 -14.78 -12.73 8.56
C LEU A 130 -16.04 -13.06 9.37
N ILE A 131 -16.70 -12.04 9.93
CA ILE A 131 -17.86 -12.27 10.83
C ILE A 131 -19.04 -12.90 10.09
N LYS A 132 -19.26 -12.53 8.81
CA LYS A 132 -20.41 -13.04 8.05
C LYS A 132 -20.23 -14.46 7.55
N THR A 133 -19.00 -14.82 7.17
CA THR A 133 -18.72 -16.08 6.48
C THR A 133 -18.06 -17.12 7.39
N GLY A 134 -17.44 -16.68 8.48
CA GLY A 134 -16.64 -17.52 9.38
C GLY A 134 -15.24 -17.83 8.84
N GLU A 135 -14.91 -17.41 7.62
CA GLU A 135 -13.64 -17.72 6.96
C GLU A 135 -12.44 -17.08 7.68
N ILE A 136 -11.35 -17.84 7.80
CA ILE A 136 -10.10 -17.40 8.40
C ILE A 136 -9.22 -16.76 7.31
N ILE A 137 -8.73 -15.55 7.57
CA ILE A 137 -7.99 -14.73 6.59
C ILE A 137 -6.48 -14.87 6.78
N ASP A 138 -6.05 -15.00 8.03
CA ASP A 138 -4.64 -15.06 8.39
C ASP A 138 -4.13 -16.51 8.29
N SER A 139 -3.24 -16.78 7.33
CA SER A 139 -2.48 -18.03 7.26
C SER A 139 -1.05 -17.82 7.77
N ALA A 140 -0.46 -18.84 8.40
CA ALA A 140 0.89 -18.77 8.97
C ALA A 140 1.98 -18.44 7.92
N GLU A 141 1.74 -18.74 6.65
CA GLU A 141 2.70 -18.57 5.56
C GLU A 141 2.52 -17.28 4.76
N ASN A 142 1.47 -16.48 5.03
CA ASN A 142 1.16 -15.30 4.23
C ASN A 142 2.32 -14.29 4.22
N TRP A 143 3.04 -14.14 5.32
CA TRP A 143 4.21 -13.25 5.38
C TRP A 143 5.35 -13.72 4.46
N LYS A 144 5.57 -15.02 4.32
CA LYS A 144 6.58 -15.58 3.40
C LYS A 144 6.20 -15.30 1.95
N LYS A 145 4.91 -15.48 1.62
CA LYS A 145 4.35 -15.18 0.28
C LYS A 145 4.56 -13.71 -0.09
N VAL A 146 4.21 -12.79 0.81
CA VAL A 146 4.38 -11.34 0.60
C VAL A 146 5.85 -10.96 0.37
N ILE A 147 6.79 -11.53 1.13
CA ILE A 147 8.22 -11.27 0.94
C ILE A 147 8.70 -11.78 -0.42
N LYS A 148 8.28 -12.98 -0.80
CA LYS A 148 8.64 -13.60 -2.08
C LYS A 148 8.09 -12.81 -3.27
N GLU A 149 6.84 -12.36 -3.20
CA GLU A 149 6.23 -11.51 -4.23
C GLU A 149 6.94 -10.17 -4.37
N LYS A 150 7.46 -9.60 -3.27
CA LYS A 150 8.23 -8.36 -3.31
C LYS A 150 9.59 -8.51 -4.00
N GLN A 151 10.24 -9.68 -3.89
CA GLN A 151 11.53 -9.97 -4.54
C GLN A 151 11.38 -10.30 -6.04
N LYS A 152 10.22 -10.83 -6.45
CA LYS A 152 9.94 -11.24 -7.84
C LYS A 152 10.14 -10.12 -8.89
N PRO A 153 9.69 -8.87 -8.69
CA PRO A 153 9.93 -7.79 -9.65
C PRO A 153 11.39 -7.31 -9.70
N GLU A 154 12.14 -7.40 -8.60
CA GLU A 154 13.57 -7.03 -8.57
C GLU A 154 14.42 -8.00 -9.40
N LEU A 155 14.11 -9.30 -9.33
CA LEU A 155 14.76 -10.34 -10.16
C LEU A 155 14.39 -10.24 -11.64
N ALA A 156 13.14 -9.87 -11.95
CA ALA A 156 12.72 -9.66 -13.34
C ALA A 156 13.40 -8.43 -13.97
N ALA A 157 13.59 -7.35 -13.21
CA ALA A 157 14.32 -6.16 -13.67
C ALA A 157 15.83 -6.44 -13.83
N ALA A 158 16.42 -7.25 -12.95
CA ALA A 158 17.84 -7.64 -13.05
C ALA A 158 18.13 -8.63 -14.19
N ALA A 159 17.16 -9.45 -14.60
CA ALA A 159 17.29 -10.38 -15.73
C ALA A 159 17.07 -9.71 -17.11
N SER A 160 16.46 -8.52 -17.13
CA SER A 160 16.30 -7.68 -18.32
C SER A 160 17.38 -6.59 -18.45
N SER A 161 18.44 -6.67 -17.64
CA SER A 161 19.60 -5.77 -17.63
C SER A 161 20.85 -6.46 -18.14
#